data_AF-B5JMQ6-F1
#
_entry.id   AF-B5JMQ6-F1
#
_cell.length_a   1.000
_cell.length_b   1.000
_cell.length_c   1.000
_cell.angle_alpha   90.00
_cell.angle_beta   90.00
_cell.angle_gamma   90.00
#
_symmetry.space_group_name_H-M   'P 1'
#
loop_
_entity.id
_entity.type
_entity.pdbx_description
1 polymer ?
#
loop_
_entity_poly.entity_id
_entity_poly.type
_entity_poly.pdbx_seq_one_letter_code
_entity_poly.pdbx_strand_id
1 'polypeptide(L)' 'MNSQNADRRALYTLIGQRLGLTATVVGQGRAEELRKKSAPGVWIQAPDGAWSRKS' A
#
# COMPACT_ATOMS: atom_id res chain seq x y z
N MET A 1 -18.15 -1.80 -8.25
CA MET A 1 -16.67 -1.91 -8.21
C MET A 1 -16.08 -0.52 -8.41
N ASN A 2 -15.31 0.00 -7.47
CA ASN A 2 -14.79 1.38 -7.53
C ASN A 2 -13.62 1.46 -8.52
N SER A 3 -13.72 2.26 -9.59
CA SER A 3 -12.74 2.33 -10.69
C SER A 3 -11.32 2.63 -10.20
N GLN A 4 -11.18 3.41 -9.13
CA GLN A 4 -9.90 3.73 -8.49
C GLN A 4 -9.12 2.50 -8.00
N ASN A 5 -9.81 1.40 -7.65
CA ASN A 5 -9.16 0.17 -7.24
C ASN A 5 -8.65 -0.65 -8.44
N ALA A 6 -9.27 -0.50 -9.62
CA ALA A 6 -8.81 -1.13 -10.85
C ALA A 6 -7.55 -0.43 -11.38
N ASP A 7 -7.58 0.90 -11.43
CA ASP A 7 -6.44 1.71 -11.90
C ASP A 7 -5.19 1.47 -11.04
N ARG A 8 -5.37 1.38 -9.72
CA ARG A 8 -4.26 1.09 -8.79
C ARG A 8 -3.63 -0.27 -9.04
N ARG A 9 -4.44 -1.29 -9.33
CA ARG A 9 -3.93 -2.63 -9.68
C ARG A 9 -3.19 -2.62 -11.00
N ALA A 10 -3.70 -1.92 -12.01
CA ALA A 10 -3.03 -1.77 -13.30
C ALA A 10 -1.65 -1.10 -13.12
N LEU A 11 -1.61 0.01 -12.37
CA LEU A 11 -0.36 0.70 -12.06
C LEU A 11 0.65 -0.19 -11.33
N TYR A 12 0.23 -0.90 -10.27
CA TYR A 12 1.14 -1.76 -9.52
C TYR A 12 1.64 -2.95 -10.35
N THR A 13 0.82 -3.44 -11.27
CA THR A 13 1.22 -4.48 -12.22
C THR A 13 2.34 -3.98 -13.14
N LEU A 14 2.18 -2.79 -13.72
CA LEU A 14 3.19 -2.19 -14.59
C LEU A 14 4.50 -1.92 -13.85
N ILE A 15 4.43 -1.38 -12.62
CA ILE A 15 5.61 -1.15 -11.79
C ILE A 15 6.28 -2.49 -11.44
N GLY A 16 5.50 -3.49 -11.06
CA GLY A 16 6.00 -4.83 -10.73
C GLY A 16 6.77 -5.43 -11.90
N GLN A 17 6.18 -5.44 -13.10
CA GLN A 17 6.82 -5.94 -14.31
C GLN A 17 8.15 -5.24 -14.61
N ARG A 18 8.21 -3.91 -14.47
CA ARG A 18 9.43 -3.12 -14.71
C ARG A 18 10.55 -3.43 -13.72
N LEU A 19 10.20 -3.82 -12.49
CA LEU A 19 11.15 -4.06 -11.40
C LEU A 19 11.43 -5.55 -11.13
N GLY A 20 10.81 -6.47 -11.88
CA GLY A 20 10.89 -7.91 -11.59
C GLY A 20 10.18 -8.32 -10.30
N LEU A 21 9.14 -7.58 -9.90
CA LEU A 21 8.35 -7.78 -8.69
C LEU A 21 6.88 -8.09 -9.02
N THR A 22 6.13 -8.54 -8.02
CA THR A 22 4.67 -8.71 -8.16
C THR A 22 3.92 -7.43 -7.74
N ALA A 23 2.72 -7.22 -8.27
CA ALA A 23 1.86 -6.12 -7.87
C ALA A 23 1.57 -6.11 -6.35
N THR A 24 1.54 -7.29 -5.72
CA THR A 24 1.41 -7.46 -4.27
C THR A 24 2.57 -6.84 -3.53
N VAL A 25 3.82 -7.12 -3.94
CA VAL A 25 5.02 -6.55 -3.31
C VAL A 25 5.05 -5.03 -3.45
N VAL A 26 4.69 -4.52 -4.63
CA VAL A 26 4.57 -3.07 -4.87
C VAL A 26 3.52 -2.45 -3.93
N GLY A 27 2.37 -3.09 -3.78
CA GLY A 27 1.31 -2.65 -2.87
C GLY A 27 1.72 -2.65 -1.40
N GLN A 28 2.47 -3.66 -0.96
CA GLN A 28 3.02 -3.71 0.41
C GLN A 28 4.01 -2.57 0.66
N GLY A 29 4.91 -2.29 -0.30
CA GLY A 29 5.84 -1.17 -0.22
C GLY A 29 5.11 0.18 -0.13
N ARG A 30 4.05 0.37 -0.93
CA ARG A 30 3.23 1.58 -0.85
C ARG A 30 2.48 1.70 0.47
N ALA A 31 1.93 0.60 1.00
CA ALA A 31 1.30 0.60 2.30
C ALA A 31 2.29 1.07 3.36
N GLU A 32 3.52 0.56 3.34
CA GLU A 32 4.58 0.96 4.26
C GLU A 32 4.97 2.44 4.15
N GLU A 33 5.09 2.96 2.93
CA GLU A 33 5.33 4.39 2.71
C GLU A 33 4.21 5.25 3.32
N LEU A 34 2.94 4.84 3.17
CA LEU A 34 1.81 5.52 3.78
C LEU A 34 1.89 5.49 5.31
N ARG A 35 2.25 4.36 5.93
CA ARG A 35 2.44 4.29 7.40
C ARG A 35 3.49 5.27 7.90
N LYS A 36 4.58 5.41 7.15
CA LYS A 36 5.69 6.33 7.48
C LYS A 36 5.29 7.79 7.35
N LYS A 37 4.50 8.13 6.32
CA LYS A 37 4.09 9.52 6.03
C LYS A 37 2.79 9.95 6.71
N SER A 38 2.08 9.05 7.36
CA SER A 38 0.83 9.34 8.03
C SER A 38 1.03 10.23 9.25
N ALA A 39 0.08 11.15 9.46
CA ALA A 39 0.11 12.06 10.60
C ALA A 39 -0.03 11.32 11.95
N PRO A 40 0.54 11.86 13.03
CA PRO A 40 0.21 11.40 14.38
C PRO A 40 -1.30 11.38 14.62
N GLY A 41 -1.76 10.42 15.40
CA GLY A 41 -3.16 10.27 15.77
C GLY A 41 -4.06 9.56 14.75
N VAL A 42 -3.56 9.17 13.57
CA VAL A 42 -4.35 8.35 12.62
C VAL A 42 -4.21 6.86 12.91
N TRP A 43 -5.25 6.09 12.59
CA TRP A 43 -5.23 4.64 12.68
C TRP A 43 -4.51 4.04 11.46
N ILE A 44 -3.55 3.16 11.73
CA ILE A 44 -2.73 2.49 10.73
C ILE A 44 -2.82 0.99 10.94
N GLN A 45 -3.03 0.25 9.86
CA GLN A 45 -3.01 -1.21 9.88
C GLN A 45 -1.59 -1.72 9.61
N ALA A 46 -1.04 -2.50 10.54
CA ALA A 46 0.23 -3.20 10.41
C ALA A 46 0.15 -4.35 9.37
N PRO A 47 1.29 -4.86 8.88
CA PRO A 47 1.31 -5.95 7.89
C PRO A 47 0.64 -7.25 8.34
N ASP A 48 0.60 -7.51 9.65
CA ASP A 48 -0.08 -8.63 10.29
C ASP A 48 -1.60 -8.43 10.44
N GLY A 49 -2.11 -7.26 10.03
CA GLY A 49 -3.52 -6.89 10.13
C GLY A 49 -3.91 -6.19 11.43
N ALA A 50 -3.00 -6.08 12.41
CA ALA A 50 -3.26 -5.35 13.65
C ALA A 50 -3.42 -3.85 13.38
N TRP A 51 -4.25 -3.18 14.17
CA TRP A 51 -4.46 -1.74 14.05
C TRP A 51 -3.81 -1.02 15.23
N SER A 52 -3.06 0.04 14.96
CA SER A 52 -2.51 0.91 15.99
C SER A 52 -2.67 2.38 15.60
N ARG A 53 -2.75 3.25 16.60
CA ARG A 53 -2.78 4.69 16.39
C ARG A 53 -1.34 5.18 16.26
N LYS A 54 -1.05 5.92 15.19
CA LYS A 54 0.27 6.51 14.99
C LYS A 54 0.57 7.46 16.14
N SER A 55 1.68 7.22 16.83
CA SER A 55 2.23 8.11 17.86
C SER A 55 2.77 9.39 17.25
#